data_AF-A0A2H2ZW53-F1
#
_entry.id   AF-A0A2H2ZW53-F1
#
_cell.length_a   1.000
_cell.length_b   1.000
_cell.length_c   1.000
_cell.angle_alpha   90.00
_cell.angle_beta   90.00
_cell.angle_gamma   90.00
#
_symmetry.space_group_name_H-M   'P 1'
#
loop_
_entity.id
_entity.type
_entity.pdbx_description
1 polymer ?
#
loop_
_entity_poly.entity_id
_entity_poly.type
_entity_poly.pdbx_seq_one_letter_code
_entity_poly.pdbx_strand_id
1 'polypeptide(L)'
;MFATRALRQAAVHAERTPMIRFLGPRTIPSSIDHTPQPHPASPSGKLPEGFTAYYGNGDAAARHNSFGAYRDHAQQHGPLQKTIGGGDAGIGGSSGHQLGSILPPKGVAFDVSELPARFRRRPIDLSEIEAIESGGAALI
;
A
#
# COMPACT_ATOMS: atom_id res chain seq x y z
N MET A 1 22.63 47.27 -53.23
CA MET A 1 23.32 46.63 -52.10
C MET A 1 22.61 45.34 -51.76
N PHE A 2 23.25 44.18 -51.90
CA PHE A 2 22.62 42.88 -51.68
C PHE A 2 22.79 42.44 -50.21
N ALA A 3 21.74 42.58 -49.41
CA ALA A 3 21.74 42.09 -48.05
C ALA A 3 21.87 40.56 -48.04
N THR A 4 22.82 40.03 -47.26
CA THR A 4 23.07 38.60 -47.13
C THR A 4 21.84 37.88 -46.57
N ARG A 5 21.68 36.58 -46.90
CA ARG A 5 20.51 35.77 -46.50
C ARG A 5 20.28 35.78 -44.97
N ALA A 6 21.36 35.84 -44.20
CA ALA A 6 21.34 35.93 -42.73
C ALA A 6 20.68 37.22 -42.21
N LEU A 7 20.96 38.38 -42.83
CA LEU A 7 20.36 39.66 -42.44
C LEU A 7 18.84 39.68 -42.69
N ARG A 8 18.38 39.02 -43.76
CA ARG A 8 16.93 38.89 -44.04
C ARG A 8 16.22 37.94 -43.07
N GLN A 9 16.86 36.85 -42.64
CA GLN A 9 16.30 35.97 -41.60
C GLN A 9 16.20 36.67 -40.24
N ALA A 10 17.23 37.42 -39.84
CA ALA A 10 17.22 38.15 -38.57
C ALA A 10 16.10 39.22 -38.50
N ALA A 11 15.84 39.93 -39.60
CA ALA A 11 14.76 40.92 -39.68
C ALA A 11 13.36 40.30 -39.52
N VAL A 12 13.11 39.10 -40.10
CA VAL A 12 11.83 38.40 -39.97
C VAL A 12 11.55 37.91 -38.55
N HIS A 13 12.60 37.62 -37.77
CA HIS A 13 12.46 37.25 -36.36
C HIS A 13 12.27 38.45 -35.42
N ALA A 14 12.59 39.68 -35.86
CA ALA A 14 12.40 40.89 -35.06
C ALA A 14 10.92 41.31 -34.96
N GLU A 15 10.09 40.99 -35.96
CA GLU A 15 8.65 41.31 -35.96
C GLU A 15 7.79 40.28 -35.21
N ARG A 16 8.35 39.11 -34.83
CA ARG A 16 7.63 38.07 -34.10
C ARG A 16 8.01 38.12 -32.63
N THR A 17 7.06 38.50 -31.77
CA THR A 17 7.21 38.34 -30.32
C THR A 17 7.32 36.85 -29.97
N PRO A 18 8.43 36.38 -29.38
CA PRO A 18 8.55 34.98 -29.01
C PRO A 18 7.55 34.67 -27.89
N MET A 19 6.68 33.67 -28.12
CA MET A 19 5.70 33.21 -27.12
C MET A 19 6.36 32.57 -25.89
N ILE A 20 7.63 32.19 -25.99
CA ILE A 20 8.41 31.64 -24.90
C ILE A 20 9.21 32.75 -24.22
N ARG A 21 9.06 32.86 -22.90
CA ARG A 21 9.91 33.70 -22.06
C ARG A 21 11.01 32.82 -21.49
N PHE A 22 12.27 33.18 -21.75
CA PHE A 22 13.42 32.57 -21.08
C PHE A 22 13.48 33.08 -19.64
N LEU A 23 12.69 32.45 -18.77
CA LEU A 23 12.79 32.65 -17.33
C LEU A 23 14.14 32.05 -16.91
N GLY A 24 14.96 32.82 -16.21
CA GLY A 24 16.24 32.37 -15.68
C GLY A 24 16.12 31.17 -14.71
N PRO A 25 17.22 30.76 -14.06
CA PRO A 25 17.21 29.61 -13.16
C PRO A 25 16.10 29.74 -12.11
N ARG A 26 15.18 28.77 -12.09
CA ARG A 26 14.01 28.77 -11.21
C ARG A 26 14.48 28.54 -9.77
N THR A 27 14.09 29.41 -8.86
CA THR A 27 14.30 29.21 -7.42
C THR A 27 13.18 28.32 -6.86
N ILE A 28 13.56 27.32 -6.07
CA ILE A 28 12.59 26.48 -5.35
C ILE A 28 12.23 27.25 -4.07
N PRO A 29 10.95 27.55 -3.81
CA PRO A 29 10.55 28.17 -2.56
C PRO A 29 10.92 27.26 -1.38
N SER A 30 11.58 27.83 -0.37
CA SER A 30 12.05 27.11 0.81
C SER A 30 10.92 26.67 1.74
N SER A 31 9.77 27.34 1.67
CA SER A 31 8.56 27.00 2.41
C SER A 31 7.37 27.12 1.47
N ILE A 32 6.64 26.03 1.33
CA ILE A 32 5.39 25.96 0.59
C ILE A 32 4.30 25.72 1.63
N ASP A 33 3.19 26.45 1.49
CA ASP A 33 2.01 26.19 2.30
C ASP A 33 1.38 24.85 1.86
N HIS A 34 1.48 23.86 2.75
CA HIS A 34 0.90 22.53 2.57
C HIS A 34 -0.43 22.39 3.32
N THR A 35 -1.03 23.48 3.79
CA THR A 35 -2.36 23.44 4.39
C THR A 35 -3.32 22.84 3.37
N PRO A 36 -4.03 21.76 3.74
CA PRO A 36 -5.00 21.18 2.83
C PRO A 36 -6.11 22.18 2.57
N GLN A 37 -6.49 22.34 1.31
CA GLN A 37 -7.51 23.29 0.89
C GLN A 37 -8.64 22.54 0.17
N PRO A 38 -9.90 22.99 0.32
CA PRO A 38 -10.99 22.43 -0.46
C PRO A 38 -10.75 22.68 -1.95
N HIS A 39 -11.17 21.72 -2.78
CA HIS A 39 -11.10 21.88 -4.22
C HIS A 39 -12.00 23.06 -4.66
N PRO A 40 -11.58 23.91 -5.62
CA PRO A 40 -12.37 25.08 -6.04
C PRO A 40 -13.74 24.71 -6.63
N ALA A 41 -13.88 23.51 -7.19
CA ALA A 41 -15.16 22.98 -7.67
C ALA A 41 -15.93 22.15 -6.62
N SER A 42 -15.57 22.22 -5.34
CA SER A 42 -16.27 21.50 -4.27
C SER A 42 -17.66 22.10 -4.05
N PRO A 43 -18.75 21.31 -4.09
CA PRO A 43 -20.10 21.81 -3.82
C PRO A 43 -20.27 22.43 -2.42
N SER A 44 -19.52 21.94 -1.44
CA SER A 44 -19.59 22.42 -0.04
C SER A 44 -18.60 23.54 0.27
N GLY A 45 -17.58 23.75 -0.57
CA GLY A 45 -16.50 24.70 -0.32
C GLY A 45 -15.70 24.45 0.96
N LYS A 46 -15.88 23.29 1.62
CA LYS A 46 -15.25 22.91 2.88
C LYS A 46 -14.57 21.56 2.75
N LEU A 47 -13.52 21.33 3.53
CA LEU A 47 -12.96 20.00 3.69
C LEU A 47 -13.96 19.11 4.42
N PRO A 48 -13.98 17.79 4.14
CA PRO A 48 -14.80 16.85 4.91
C PRO A 48 -14.48 16.91 6.41
N GLU A 49 -15.48 16.73 7.27
CA GLU A 49 -15.34 16.86 8.74
C GLU A 49 -14.27 15.92 9.32
N GLY A 50 -14.10 14.74 8.73
CA GLY A 50 -13.05 13.78 9.12
C GLY A 50 -11.62 14.18 8.72
N PHE A 51 -11.44 15.18 7.85
CA PHE A 51 -10.13 15.65 7.40
C PHE A 51 -9.59 16.77 8.31
N THR A 52 -10.47 17.61 8.88
CA THR A 52 -10.13 18.61 9.90
C THR A 52 -9.86 18.01 11.29
N ALA A 53 -10.23 16.73 11.50
CA ALA A 53 -10.04 16.01 12.77
C ALA A 53 -8.57 15.81 13.16
N TYR A 54 -7.60 16.12 12.29
CA TYR A 54 -6.19 16.19 12.66
C TYR A 54 -5.90 17.31 13.70
N TYR A 55 -6.78 18.32 13.83
CA TYR A 55 -6.64 19.44 14.79
C TYR A 55 -7.86 19.69 15.71
N GLY A 56 -8.89 18.83 15.71
CA GLY A 56 -10.11 19.09 16.48
C GLY A 56 -10.86 17.84 16.94
N ASN A 57 -11.32 17.87 18.20
CA ASN A 57 -12.21 16.88 18.82
C ASN A 57 -13.62 16.98 18.21
N GLY A 58 -14.06 15.96 17.47
CA GLY A 58 -15.43 15.84 16.98
C GLY A 58 -15.85 14.38 16.79
N ASP A 59 -17.14 14.09 17.01
CA ASP A 59 -17.73 12.75 17.18
C ASP A 59 -17.96 11.93 15.89
N ALA A 60 -17.51 12.40 14.72
CA ALA A 60 -17.56 11.63 13.48
C ALA A 60 -16.23 10.90 13.28
N ALA A 61 -16.12 9.70 13.85
CA ALA A 61 -14.93 8.86 13.77
C ALA A 61 -14.60 8.42 12.33
N ALA A 62 -13.84 9.25 11.61
CA ALA A 62 -13.11 8.79 10.44
C ALA A 62 -12.17 7.67 10.90
N ARG A 63 -12.31 6.45 10.36
CA ARG A 63 -11.47 5.28 10.70
C ARG A 63 -9.97 5.54 10.50
N HIS A 64 -9.61 6.58 9.74
CA HIS A 64 -8.25 6.98 9.45
C HIS A 64 -8.07 8.49 9.64
N ASN A 65 -6.96 8.86 10.26
CA ASN A 65 -6.60 10.24 10.61
C ASN A 65 -5.93 11.03 9.45
N SER A 66 -5.70 10.40 8.30
CA SER A 66 -5.11 11.02 7.11
C SER A 66 -5.37 10.20 5.84
N PHE A 67 -5.23 10.83 4.67
CA PHE A 67 -5.31 10.13 3.38
C PHE A 67 -4.16 9.13 3.19
N GLY A 68 -2.97 9.42 3.75
CA GLY A 68 -1.84 8.49 3.77
C GLY A 68 -2.17 7.22 4.56
N ALA A 69 -2.71 7.37 5.78
CA ALA A 69 -3.15 6.23 6.59
C ALA A 69 -4.24 5.41 5.90
N TYR A 70 -5.20 6.06 5.21
CA TYR A 70 -6.18 5.35 4.38
C TYR A 70 -5.49 4.57 3.25
N ARG A 71 -4.56 5.19 2.52
CA ARG A 71 -3.86 4.55 1.41
C ARG A 71 -3.06 3.34 1.88
N ASP A 72 -2.26 3.48 2.94
CA ASP A 72 -1.45 2.38 3.48
C ASP A 72 -2.34 1.23 3.94
N HIS A 73 -3.45 1.54 4.62
CA HIS A 73 -4.43 0.55 5.04
C HIS A 73 -5.13 -0.15 3.87
N ALA A 74 -5.55 0.62 2.85
CA ALA A 74 -6.20 0.09 1.66
C ALA A 74 -5.26 -0.76 0.79
N GLN A 75 -3.95 -0.46 0.77
CA GLN A 75 -2.95 -1.30 0.11
C GLN A 75 -2.75 -2.63 0.84
N GLN A 76 -2.78 -2.63 2.18
CA GLN A 76 -2.59 -3.84 2.97
C GLN A 76 -3.80 -4.78 2.95
N HIS A 77 -5.03 -4.22 2.92
CA HIS A 77 -6.24 -5.01 3.14
C HIS A 77 -7.25 -5.01 1.98
N GLY A 78 -7.02 -4.21 0.94
CA GLY A 78 -7.96 -4.02 -0.16
C GLY A 78 -9.21 -3.20 0.23
N PRO A 79 -9.93 -2.63 -0.76
CA PRO A 79 -11.03 -1.68 -0.52
C PRO A 79 -12.34 -2.29 0.02
N LEU A 80 -12.44 -3.62 0.13
CA LEU A 80 -13.68 -4.34 0.48
C LEU A 80 -13.57 -5.05 1.84
N GLN A 81 -13.28 -4.31 2.90
CA GLN A 81 -13.26 -4.85 4.26
C GLN A 81 -14.55 -4.50 5.00
N LYS A 82 -15.68 -5.09 4.57
CA LYS A 82 -16.87 -5.21 5.45
C LYS A 82 -16.69 -6.32 6.51
N THR A 83 -15.53 -6.99 6.53
CA THR A 83 -15.26 -8.21 7.30
C THR A 83 -14.17 -8.07 8.35
N ILE A 84 -13.54 -6.91 8.55
CA ILE A 84 -12.62 -6.71 9.69
C ILE A 84 -13.42 -6.11 10.85
N GLY A 85 -13.78 -6.94 11.82
CA GLY A 85 -14.30 -6.52 13.12
C GLY A 85 -15.82 -6.52 13.32
N GLY A 86 -16.61 -7.03 12.36
CA GLY A 86 -18.02 -7.38 12.61
C GLY A 86 -18.11 -8.75 13.28
N GLY A 87 -19.02 -8.95 14.23
CA GLY A 87 -19.17 -10.22 14.98
C GLY A 87 -19.39 -11.48 14.12
N ASP A 88 -19.70 -11.32 12.83
CA ASP A 88 -19.82 -12.40 11.83
C ASP A 88 -18.52 -12.71 11.06
N ALA A 89 -17.45 -11.95 11.31
CA ALA A 89 -16.16 -12.22 10.72
C ALA A 89 -15.47 -13.34 11.50
N GLY A 90 -15.45 -14.55 10.92
CA GLY A 90 -14.70 -15.67 11.47
C GLY A 90 -13.20 -15.39 11.61
N ILE A 91 -12.40 -16.41 11.91
CA ILE A 91 -10.97 -16.31 12.27
C ILE A 91 -10.14 -15.47 11.28
N GLY A 92 -10.52 -15.40 10.00
CA GLY A 92 -9.84 -14.59 8.98
C GLY A 92 -10.01 -13.07 9.09
N GLY A 93 -10.94 -12.57 9.92
CA GLY A 93 -11.17 -11.12 10.12
C GLY A 93 -10.49 -10.53 11.36
N SER A 94 -10.00 -11.38 12.26
CA SER A 94 -9.25 -10.97 13.45
C SER A 94 -7.76 -10.99 13.17
N SER A 95 -7.04 -9.97 13.62
CA SER A 95 -5.58 -9.97 13.56
C SER A 95 -5.00 -11.08 14.44
N GLY A 96 -3.91 -11.72 14.02
CA GLY A 96 -3.33 -12.85 14.75
C GLY A 96 -3.03 -12.60 16.24
N HIS A 97 -2.70 -11.36 16.62
CA HIS A 97 -2.47 -10.99 18.02
C HIS A 97 -3.74 -11.03 18.89
N GLN A 98 -4.93 -10.89 18.29
CA GLN A 98 -6.21 -11.00 18.98
C GLN A 98 -6.63 -12.46 19.22
N LEU A 99 -6.03 -13.42 18.51
CA LEU A 99 -6.33 -14.85 18.65
C LEU A 99 -5.72 -15.47 19.93
N GLY A 100 -4.91 -14.70 20.66
CA GLY A 100 -4.30 -15.11 21.92
C GLY A 100 -2.83 -15.55 21.79
N SER A 101 -2.31 -16.07 22.89
CA SER A 101 -0.91 -16.52 22.98
C SER A 101 -0.68 -17.81 22.20
N ILE A 102 0.39 -17.84 21.42
CA ILE A 102 0.89 -19.05 20.72
C ILE A 102 1.76 -19.90 21.66
N LEU A 103 2.19 -19.35 22.81
CA LEU A 103 2.96 -20.09 23.81
C LEU A 103 2.05 -21.06 24.58
N PRO A 104 2.52 -22.28 24.88
CA PRO A 104 1.77 -23.21 25.68
C PRO A 104 1.61 -22.70 27.12
N PRO A 105 0.54 -23.11 27.82
CA PRO A 105 0.39 -22.86 29.26
C PRO A 105 1.59 -23.40 30.06
N LYS A 106 1.86 -22.79 31.22
CA LYS A 106 2.96 -23.25 32.09
C LYS A 106 2.74 -24.73 32.47
N GLY A 107 3.74 -25.56 32.18
CA GLY A 107 3.69 -27.00 32.45
C GLY A 107 3.06 -27.87 31.35
N VAL A 108 2.62 -27.27 30.24
CA VAL A 108 2.14 -27.98 29.06
C VAL A 108 3.13 -27.78 27.91
N ALA A 109 3.36 -28.82 27.10
CA ALA A 109 4.13 -28.74 25.87
C ALA A 109 3.22 -29.11 24.70
N PHE A 110 3.30 -28.40 23.59
CA PHE A 110 2.58 -28.78 22.37
C PHE A 110 3.38 -29.87 21.66
N ASP A 111 2.80 -31.07 21.56
CA ASP A 111 3.35 -32.13 20.72
C ASP A 111 2.57 -32.20 19.40
N VAL A 112 3.31 -32.41 18.30
CA VAL A 112 2.75 -32.62 16.97
C VAL A 112 1.90 -33.91 16.93
N SER A 113 2.19 -34.87 17.82
CA SER A 113 1.39 -36.10 17.97
C SER A 113 -0.06 -35.83 18.41
N GLU A 114 -0.32 -34.75 19.14
CA GLU A 114 -1.66 -34.38 19.62
C GLU A 114 -2.49 -33.68 18.53
N LEU A 115 -1.85 -33.20 17.46
CA LEU A 115 -2.53 -32.56 16.34
C LEU A 115 -3.20 -33.60 15.42
N PRO A 116 -4.26 -33.20 14.67
CA PRO A 116 -4.85 -34.02 13.63
C PRO A 116 -3.82 -34.55 12.63
N ALA A 117 -4.07 -35.75 12.08
CA ALA A 117 -3.13 -36.47 11.20
C ALA A 117 -2.56 -35.63 10.04
N ARG A 118 -3.32 -34.65 9.52
CA ARG A 118 -2.88 -33.71 8.48
C ARG A 118 -1.66 -32.85 8.85
N PHE A 119 -1.39 -32.67 10.15
CA PHE A 119 -0.25 -31.91 10.65
C PHE A 119 0.91 -32.79 11.11
N ARG A 120 0.73 -34.12 11.11
CA ARG A 120 1.78 -35.06 11.46
C ARG A 120 2.65 -35.34 10.23
N ARG A 121 3.92 -35.69 10.45
CA ARG A 121 4.77 -36.22 9.37
C ARG A 121 4.16 -37.53 8.87
N ARG A 122 4.14 -37.73 7.55
CA ARG A 122 3.73 -39.02 6.99
C ARG A 122 4.75 -40.09 7.44
N PRO A 123 4.31 -41.19 8.07
CA PRO A 123 5.20 -42.32 8.30
C PRO A 123 5.63 -42.87 6.93
N ILE A 124 6.92 -43.18 6.78
CA ILE A 124 7.46 -43.82 5.59
C ILE A 124 7.09 -45.30 5.67
N ASP A 125 6.50 -45.85 4.61
CA ASP A 125 6.15 -47.28 4.57
C ASP A 125 7.39 -48.16 4.34
N LEU A 126 7.36 -49.43 4.76
CA LEU A 126 8.48 -50.35 4.56
C LEU A 126 8.84 -50.51 3.09
N SER A 127 7.84 -50.52 2.20
CA SER A 127 8.07 -50.55 0.75
C SER A 127 8.73 -49.28 0.22
N GLU A 128 8.44 -48.11 0.81
CA GLU A 128 9.12 -46.86 0.45
C GLU A 128 10.57 -46.87 0.95
N ILE A 129 10.82 -47.42 2.13
CA ILE A 129 12.19 -47.60 2.66
C ILE A 129 12.98 -48.51 1.72
N GLU A 130 12.44 -49.67 1.34
CA GLU A 130 13.08 -50.59 0.39
C GLU A 130 13.29 -49.94 -0.98
N ALA A 131 12.35 -49.13 -1.47
CA ALA A 131 12.51 -48.40 -2.73
C ALA A 131 13.63 -47.35 -2.67
N ILE A 132 13.78 -46.67 -1.54
CA ILE A 132 14.88 -45.72 -1.29
C ILE A 132 16.22 -46.47 -1.21
N GLU A 133 16.29 -47.56 -0.45
CA GLU A 133 17.50 -48.36 -0.25
C GLU A 133 17.95 -49.07 -1.53
N SER A 134 17.01 -49.56 -2.34
CA SER A 134 17.27 -50.13 -3.65
C SER A 134 17.56 -49.07 -4.72
N GLY A 135 17.45 -47.76 -4.40
CA GLY A 135 17.66 -46.66 -5.33
C GLY A 135 16.71 -46.68 -6.54
N GLY A 136 15.52 -47.27 -6.37
CA GLY A 136 14.56 -47.48 -7.46
C GLY A 136 14.89 -48.66 -8.40
N ALA A 137 15.87 -49.52 -8.07
CA ALA A 137 16.31 -50.60 -8.95
C ALA A 137 15.36 -51.83 -8.98
N ALA A 138 14.43 -51.95 -8.05
CA ALA A 138 13.51 -53.10 -7.94
C ALA A 138 12.21 -52.97 -8.75
N LEU A 139 11.98 -51.84 -9.43
CA LEU A 139 10.83 -51.61 -10.32
C LEU A 139 11.23 -51.83 -11.78
N ILE A 140 11.60 -53.06 -12.14
CA ILE A 140 11.69 -53.57 -13.52
C ILE A 140 11.11 -54.98 -13.55
#